data_AF-G2ZYV5-F1
#
_entry.id   AF-G2ZYV5-F1
#
_cell.length_a   1.000
_cell.length_b   1.000
_cell.length_c   1.000
_cell.angle_alpha   90.00
_cell.angle_beta   90.00
_cell.angle_gamma   90.00
#
_symmetry.space_group_name_H-M   'P 1'
#
loop_
_entity.id
_entity.type
_entity.pdbx_description
1 polymer ?
#
loop_
_entity_poly.entity_id
_entity_poly.type
_entity_poly.pdbx_seq_one_letter_code
_entity_poly.pdbx_strand_id
1 'polypeptide(L)'
;MLSESVLEELLRDAPMREHLVREAWPDLSTETRLQIIQAFGVSWMAGVPDWLAVLALNDTAVIVRYWAARLTYFQPPRPQGFDDVFGPRPERTEEQKQLYEKVRADSSELVRLCADCGETLSYETLTTASQFQRLAFLRALSMPHLGEFFQWLDTAVRAGVPDLELRECLREVVSLPAVRVDLERDPDAYFDDALMAVDARASIKTGWDVARIAGPALQRQLAYLLPTRLGLTAITADELATMPEEVLAALPGRIDDSEEVAGLVALVREHPERFPERVVKSVNRADDNPVLSADKRALLTARQALDRSRATLEAVIQLREKVTVLGDQVQQMTRKRGFFG
;
A
#
# COMPACT_ATOMS: atom_id res chain seq x y z
N MET A 1 -11.00 -23.80 -1.30
CA MET A 1 -10.82 -23.08 -2.57
C MET A 1 -11.64 -23.75 -3.66
N LEU A 2 -12.40 -22.99 -4.46
CA LEU A 2 -13.11 -23.54 -5.62
C LEU A 2 -12.10 -23.89 -6.73
N SER A 3 -12.46 -24.82 -7.61
CA SER A 3 -11.72 -24.99 -8.86
C SER A 3 -11.92 -23.76 -9.76
N GLU A 4 -10.93 -23.44 -10.59
CA GLU A 4 -11.01 -22.31 -11.54
C GLU A 4 -12.26 -22.39 -12.40
N SER A 5 -12.62 -23.59 -12.90
CA SER A 5 -13.83 -23.79 -13.70
C SER A 5 -15.15 -23.42 -12.98
N VAL A 6 -15.24 -23.63 -11.67
CA VAL A 6 -16.43 -23.28 -10.89
C VAL A 6 -16.45 -21.79 -10.58
N LEU A 7 -15.28 -21.20 -10.32
CA LEU A 7 -15.16 -19.75 -10.15
C LEU A 7 -15.53 -19.01 -11.44
N GLU A 8 -15.07 -19.49 -12.60
CA GLU A 8 -15.45 -18.97 -13.92
C GLU A 8 -16.96 -19.05 -14.16
N GLU A 9 -17.60 -20.16 -13.79
CA GLU A 9 -19.06 -20.30 -13.90
C GLU A 9 -19.81 -19.28 -13.03
N LEU A 10 -19.35 -19.07 -11.80
CA LEU A 10 -19.93 -18.09 -10.87
C LEU A 10 -19.68 -16.63 -11.28
N LEU A 11 -18.62 -16.36 -12.03
CA LEU A 11 -18.25 -15.01 -12.47
C LEU A 11 -18.73 -14.69 -13.89
N ARG A 12 -19.15 -15.69 -14.66
CA ARG A 12 -19.60 -15.55 -16.05
C ARG A 12 -20.65 -14.46 -16.15
N ASP A 13 -20.41 -13.50 -17.04
CA ASP A 13 -21.35 -12.40 -17.30
C ASP A 13 -22.62 -12.93 -17.98
N ALA A 14 -23.55 -13.39 -17.15
CA ALA A 14 -24.80 -14.02 -17.55
C ALA A 14 -25.91 -13.67 -16.54
N PRO A 15 -27.19 -13.71 -16.95
CA PRO A 15 -28.32 -13.35 -16.06
C PRO A 15 -28.38 -14.16 -14.77
N MET A 16 -27.91 -15.42 -14.78
CA MET A 16 -27.91 -16.30 -13.62
C MET A 16 -26.83 -15.98 -12.58
N ARG A 17 -25.87 -15.11 -12.92
CA ARG A 17 -24.68 -14.83 -12.09
C ARG A 17 -25.04 -14.43 -10.66
N GLU A 18 -25.92 -13.45 -10.49
CA GLU A 18 -26.33 -12.99 -9.15
C GLU A 18 -26.98 -14.12 -8.36
N HIS A 19 -27.91 -14.86 -8.97
CA HIS A 19 -28.64 -15.92 -8.29
C HIS A 19 -27.69 -17.05 -7.84
N LEU A 20 -26.79 -17.50 -8.72
CA LEU A 20 -25.81 -18.54 -8.39
C LEU A 20 -24.87 -18.12 -7.26
N VAL A 21 -24.38 -16.87 -7.29
CA VAL A 21 -23.52 -16.35 -6.23
C VAL A 21 -24.27 -16.26 -4.90
N ARG A 22 -25.52 -15.77 -4.90
CA ARG A 22 -26.34 -15.67 -3.68
C ARG A 22 -26.63 -17.03 -3.05
N GLU A 23 -27.02 -18.01 -3.86
CA GLU A 23 -27.32 -19.38 -3.40
C GLU A 23 -26.06 -20.07 -2.87
N ALA A 24 -24.92 -19.90 -3.55
CA ALA A 24 -23.66 -20.51 -3.11
C ALA A 24 -23.05 -19.84 -1.87
N TRP A 25 -23.27 -18.52 -1.68
CA TRP A 25 -22.56 -17.67 -0.72
C TRP A 25 -22.39 -18.28 0.69
N PRO A 26 -23.44 -18.84 1.33
CA PRO A 26 -23.33 -19.39 2.68
C PRO A 26 -22.33 -20.53 2.78
N ASP A 27 -22.20 -21.33 1.72
CA ASP A 27 -21.33 -22.51 1.66
C ASP A 27 -19.91 -22.18 1.16
N LEU A 28 -19.70 -20.98 0.63
CA LEU A 28 -18.38 -20.55 0.18
C LEU A 28 -17.43 -20.30 1.35
N SER A 29 -16.17 -20.71 1.17
CA SER A 29 -15.11 -20.31 2.09
C SER A 29 -14.85 -18.80 2.04
N THR A 30 -14.31 -18.22 3.12
CA THR A 30 -13.88 -16.81 3.16
C THR A 30 -12.98 -16.45 1.98
N GLU A 31 -12.00 -17.30 1.67
CA GLU A 31 -11.10 -17.12 0.53
C GLU A 31 -11.85 -17.00 -0.80
N THR A 32 -12.79 -17.91 -1.05
CA THR A 32 -13.62 -17.88 -2.25
C THR A 32 -14.46 -16.61 -2.34
N ARG A 33 -15.07 -16.16 -1.23
CA ARG A 33 -15.85 -14.92 -1.20
C ARG A 33 -14.98 -13.72 -1.56
N LEU A 34 -13.74 -13.66 -1.06
CA LEU A 34 -12.77 -12.61 -1.42
C LEU A 34 -12.38 -12.67 -2.89
N GLN A 35 -12.17 -13.87 -3.46
CA GLN A 35 -11.90 -14.04 -4.89
C GLN A 35 -13.05 -13.52 -5.75
N ILE A 36 -14.29 -13.82 -5.39
CA ILE A 36 -15.48 -13.31 -6.09
C ILE A 36 -15.53 -11.79 -6.01
N ILE A 37 -15.47 -11.21 -4.80
CA ILE A 37 -15.48 -9.75 -4.62
C ILE A 37 -14.39 -9.07 -5.44
N GLN A 38 -13.16 -9.60 -5.40
CA GLN A 38 -12.03 -9.07 -6.14
C GLN A 38 -12.28 -9.12 -7.66
N ALA A 39 -12.78 -10.25 -8.18
CA ALA A 39 -13.03 -10.40 -9.60
C ALA A 39 -14.04 -9.37 -10.12
N PHE A 40 -15.11 -9.09 -9.35
CA PHE A 40 -16.03 -8.00 -9.70
C PHE A 40 -15.37 -6.62 -9.60
N GLY A 41 -14.55 -6.38 -8.58
CA GLY A 41 -13.88 -5.09 -8.37
C GLY A 41 -12.82 -4.73 -9.42
N VAL A 42 -12.18 -5.71 -10.06
CA VAL A 42 -11.20 -5.47 -11.15
C VAL A 42 -11.88 -5.16 -12.49
N SER A 43 -13.15 -5.52 -12.65
CA SER A 43 -13.77 -5.65 -13.97
C SER A 43 -14.20 -4.34 -14.64
N TRP A 44 -14.37 -3.20 -13.94
CA TRP A 44 -14.62 -1.88 -14.56
C TRP A 44 -14.69 -0.75 -13.52
N MET A 45 -14.63 0.51 -14.00
CA MET A 45 -14.73 1.78 -13.24
C MET A 45 -15.97 1.92 -12.31
N ALA A 46 -16.82 0.91 -12.18
CA ALA A 46 -18.11 0.95 -11.48
C ALA A 46 -18.10 0.34 -10.07
N GLY A 47 -16.99 -0.26 -9.62
CA GLY A 47 -16.91 -0.92 -8.30
C GLY A 47 -17.69 -2.23 -8.23
N VAL A 48 -17.91 -2.75 -7.03
CA VAL A 48 -18.71 -3.98 -6.81
C VAL A 48 -20.19 -3.69 -7.06
N PRO A 49 -20.96 -4.58 -7.74
CA PRO A 49 -22.40 -4.40 -7.86
C PRO A 49 -23.10 -4.32 -6.50
N ASP A 50 -24.12 -3.46 -6.38
CA ASP A 50 -24.85 -3.21 -5.13
C ASP A 50 -25.34 -4.51 -4.46
N TRP A 51 -25.85 -5.46 -5.25
CA TRP A 51 -26.34 -6.74 -4.73
C TRP A 51 -25.24 -7.55 -4.03
N LEU A 52 -24.01 -7.50 -4.56
CA LEU A 52 -22.86 -8.19 -4.00
C LEU A 52 -22.29 -7.43 -2.81
N ALA A 53 -22.29 -6.09 -2.86
CA ALA A 53 -21.95 -5.25 -1.71
C ALA A 53 -22.89 -5.54 -0.52
N VAL A 54 -24.21 -5.56 -0.75
CA VAL A 54 -25.21 -5.91 0.29
C VAL A 54 -24.94 -7.30 0.85
N LEU A 55 -24.72 -8.29 -0.01
CA LEU A 55 -24.45 -9.66 0.40
C LEU A 55 -23.18 -9.76 1.25
N ALA A 56 -22.08 -9.20 0.78
CA ALA A 56 -20.78 -9.28 1.43
C ALA A 56 -20.67 -8.43 2.70
N LEU A 57 -21.35 -7.28 2.77
CA LEU A 57 -21.43 -6.45 3.98
C LEU A 57 -22.30 -7.09 5.09
N ASN A 58 -23.08 -8.11 4.78
CA ASN A 58 -23.77 -8.95 5.78
C ASN A 58 -22.92 -10.15 6.23
N ASP A 59 -21.71 -10.33 5.69
CA ASP A 59 -20.90 -11.49 6.03
C ASP A 59 -20.37 -11.43 7.47
N THR A 60 -20.32 -12.58 8.12
CA THR A 60 -19.72 -12.74 9.45
C THR A 60 -18.22 -12.39 9.49
N ALA A 61 -17.49 -12.66 8.42
CA ALA A 61 -16.06 -12.43 8.34
C ALA A 61 -15.74 -10.95 8.08
N VAL A 62 -15.04 -10.31 9.03
CA VAL A 62 -14.64 -8.90 8.93
C VAL A 62 -13.89 -8.59 7.64
N ILE A 63 -13.00 -9.49 7.21
CA ILE A 63 -12.20 -9.31 6.00
C ILE A 63 -13.05 -9.25 4.73
N VAL A 64 -14.17 -9.99 4.68
CA VAL A 64 -15.11 -9.99 3.56
C VAL A 64 -15.86 -8.66 3.52
N ARG A 65 -16.36 -8.20 4.69
CA ARG A 65 -17.01 -6.90 4.80
C ARG A 65 -16.08 -5.75 4.42
N TYR A 66 -14.82 -5.81 4.85
CA TYR A 66 -13.82 -4.80 4.53
C TYR A 66 -13.51 -4.74 3.03
N TRP A 67 -13.29 -5.88 2.36
CA TRP A 67 -13.09 -5.90 0.91
C TRP A 67 -14.30 -5.41 0.13
N ALA A 68 -15.51 -5.76 0.56
CA ALA A 68 -16.72 -5.24 -0.04
C ALA A 68 -16.80 -3.72 0.14
N ALA A 69 -16.63 -3.21 1.37
CA ALA A 69 -16.65 -1.78 1.66
C ALA A 69 -15.61 -1.02 0.84
N ARG A 70 -14.36 -1.51 0.79
CA ARG A 70 -13.27 -0.86 0.06
C ARG A 70 -13.56 -0.69 -1.43
N LEU A 71 -14.17 -1.70 -2.05
CA LEU A 71 -14.44 -1.70 -3.48
C LEU A 71 -15.83 -1.12 -3.82
N THR A 72 -16.66 -0.88 -2.81
CA THR A 72 -17.94 -0.18 -2.95
C THR A 72 -17.64 1.31 -2.92
N TYR A 73 -18.00 2.01 -3.99
CA TYR A 73 -17.73 3.43 -4.07
C TYR A 73 -18.70 4.24 -3.19
N PHE A 74 -18.20 4.67 -2.02
CA PHE A 74 -18.93 5.55 -1.12
C PHE A 74 -18.64 7.02 -1.47
N GLN A 75 -19.37 7.60 -2.43
CA GLN A 75 -19.20 9.03 -2.77
C GLN A 75 -19.59 9.92 -1.59
N PRO A 76 -18.75 10.74 -0.95
CA PRO A 76 -19.22 11.64 0.11
C PRO A 76 -20.40 12.51 -0.39
N PRO A 77 -21.40 12.82 0.47
CA PRO A 77 -22.47 13.74 0.10
C PRO A 77 -21.86 15.10 -0.28
N ARG A 78 -22.34 15.70 -1.39
CA ARG A 78 -21.81 16.99 -1.85
C ARG A 78 -22.00 18.08 -0.79
N PRO A 79 -20.99 18.92 -0.53
CA PRO A 79 -21.25 20.25 0.00
C PRO A 79 -22.11 21.01 -1.02
N GLN A 80 -23.13 21.75 -0.57
CA GLN A 80 -23.92 22.59 -1.47
C GLN A 80 -23.01 23.62 -2.16
N GLY A 81 -23.05 23.67 -3.50
CA GLY A 81 -22.39 24.72 -4.30
C GLY A 81 -21.13 24.34 -5.10
N PHE A 82 -20.79 23.06 -5.23
CA PHE A 82 -19.66 22.63 -6.08
C PHE A 82 -20.13 22.30 -7.52
N ASP A 83 -19.70 23.11 -8.49
CA ASP A 83 -19.86 22.89 -9.92
C ASP A 83 -18.66 22.09 -10.47
N ASP A 84 -18.92 20.91 -11.05
CA ASP A 84 -17.90 20.00 -11.57
C ASP A 84 -17.74 20.16 -13.09
N VAL A 85 -16.48 20.15 -13.57
CA VAL A 85 -16.11 20.27 -15.00
C VAL A 85 -16.57 19.05 -15.80
N PHE A 86 -16.84 17.92 -15.13
CA PHE A 86 -17.29 16.66 -15.74
C PHE A 86 -18.82 16.46 -15.74
N GLY A 87 -19.59 17.53 -15.44
CA GLY A 87 -21.05 17.51 -15.44
C GLY A 87 -21.67 17.02 -14.13
N PRO A 88 -23.01 17.01 -14.03
CA PRO A 88 -23.71 16.60 -12.81
C PRO A 88 -23.48 15.10 -12.55
N ARG A 89 -22.68 14.79 -11.51
CA ARG A 89 -22.63 13.43 -10.95
C ARG A 89 -24.01 13.03 -10.40
N PRO A 90 -24.50 11.81 -10.67
CA PRO A 90 -25.80 11.35 -10.17
C PRO A 90 -25.86 11.38 -8.63
N GLU A 91 -27.03 11.72 -8.08
CA GLU A 91 -27.27 11.65 -6.64
C GLU A 91 -27.19 10.19 -6.15
N ARG A 92 -26.73 9.97 -4.91
CA ARG A 92 -26.70 8.64 -4.29
C ARG A 92 -28.10 8.01 -4.32
N THR A 93 -28.19 6.76 -4.76
CA THR A 93 -29.41 5.96 -4.58
C THR A 93 -29.69 5.71 -3.09
N GLU A 94 -30.93 5.37 -2.75
CA GLU A 94 -31.29 5.07 -1.36
C GLU A 94 -30.52 3.86 -0.83
N GLU A 95 -30.31 2.86 -1.70
CA GLU A 95 -29.50 1.68 -1.42
C GLU A 95 -28.04 2.05 -1.08
N GLN A 96 -27.44 2.99 -1.83
CA GLN A 96 -26.08 3.47 -1.56
C GLN A 96 -25.98 4.21 -0.22
N LYS A 97 -27.01 4.98 0.16
CA LYS A 97 -27.06 5.63 1.48
C LYS A 97 -27.13 4.60 2.60
N GLN A 98 -27.96 3.57 2.45
CA GLN A 98 -28.08 2.50 3.43
C GLN A 98 -26.78 1.69 3.58
N LEU A 99 -26.11 1.39 2.46
CA LEU A 99 -24.81 0.72 2.47
C LEU A 99 -23.74 1.55 3.20
N TYR A 100 -23.70 2.87 2.92
CA TYR A 100 -22.80 3.80 3.59
C TYR A 100 -23.03 3.84 5.11
N GLU A 101 -24.28 4.05 5.56
CA GLU A 101 -24.60 4.10 6.99
C GLU A 101 -24.26 2.77 7.69
N LYS A 102 -24.47 1.65 6.99
CA LYS A 102 -24.10 0.33 7.50
C LYS A 102 -22.60 0.19 7.71
N VAL A 103 -21.78 0.62 6.74
CA VAL A 103 -20.31 0.58 6.87
C VAL A 103 -19.84 1.48 8.00
N ARG A 104 -20.41 2.69 8.11
CA ARG A 104 -20.12 3.64 9.17
C ARG A 104 -20.47 3.11 10.57
N ALA A 105 -21.54 2.31 10.68
CA ALA A 105 -21.98 1.67 11.91
C ALA A 105 -21.33 0.31 12.20
N ASP A 106 -20.39 -0.17 11.36
CA ASP A 106 -19.77 -1.49 11.55
C ASP A 106 -18.96 -1.54 12.86
N SER A 107 -19.05 -2.67 13.55
CA SER A 107 -18.24 -2.98 14.74
C SER A 107 -16.72 -2.90 14.51
N SER A 108 -16.25 -3.15 13.29
CA SER A 108 -14.84 -3.17 12.93
C SER A 108 -14.37 -1.79 12.50
N GLU A 109 -13.32 -1.27 13.16
CA GLU A 109 -12.66 -0.03 12.74
C GLU A 109 -12.17 -0.10 11.29
N LEU A 110 -11.62 -1.24 10.87
CA LEU A 110 -11.14 -1.44 9.49
C LEU A 110 -12.25 -1.27 8.45
N VAL A 111 -13.47 -1.68 8.77
CA VAL A 111 -14.64 -1.52 7.87
C VAL A 111 -15.11 -0.06 7.89
N ARG A 112 -15.25 0.54 9.08
CA ARG A 112 -15.68 1.94 9.23
C ARG A 112 -14.81 2.91 8.44
N LEU A 113 -13.49 2.67 8.40
CA LEU A 113 -12.56 3.53 7.66
C LEU A 113 -12.84 3.59 6.16
N CYS A 114 -13.47 2.58 5.56
CA CYS A 114 -13.87 2.64 4.16
C CYS A 114 -14.94 3.71 3.89
N ALA A 115 -15.81 4.00 4.87
CA ALA A 115 -16.77 5.11 4.76
C ALA A 115 -16.08 6.47 5.01
N ASP A 116 -15.07 6.51 5.87
CA ASP A 116 -14.34 7.75 6.18
C ASP A 116 -13.41 8.20 5.04
N CYS A 117 -12.89 7.24 4.25
CA CYS A 117 -12.05 7.51 3.07
C CYS A 117 -12.82 8.32 2.02
N GLY A 118 -12.41 9.58 1.83
CA GLY A 118 -13.05 10.52 0.90
C GLY A 118 -14.04 11.49 1.53
N GLU A 119 -14.53 11.24 2.75
CA GLU A 119 -15.39 12.20 3.48
C GLU A 119 -14.62 12.96 4.55
N THR A 120 -13.85 12.24 5.38
CA THR A 120 -13.08 12.84 6.47
C THR A 120 -11.59 12.53 6.39
N LEU A 121 -11.22 11.46 5.68
CA LEU A 121 -9.84 11.03 5.51
C LEU A 121 -9.34 11.31 4.08
N SER A 122 -8.38 12.21 3.98
CA SER A 122 -7.68 12.63 2.76
C SER A 122 -6.23 12.99 3.10
N TYR A 123 -5.36 13.19 2.10
CA TYR A 123 -3.99 13.66 2.35
C TYR A 123 -3.92 14.92 3.22
N GLU A 124 -4.92 15.81 3.12
CA GLU A 124 -4.99 17.03 3.95
C GLU A 124 -5.25 16.73 5.43
N THR A 125 -6.01 15.68 5.74
CA THR A 125 -6.40 15.33 7.12
C THR A 125 -5.55 14.22 7.73
N LEU A 126 -4.77 13.48 6.92
CA LEU A 126 -3.93 12.35 7.37
C LEU A 126 -2.92 12.72 8.46
N THR A 127 -2.46 13.97 8.52
CA THR A 127 -1.47 14.42 9.51
C THR A 127 -1.99 14.25 10.94
N THR A 128 -3.28 14.54 11.18
CA THR A 128 -3.92 14.43 12.51
C THR A 128 -4.55 13.07 12.77
N ALA A 129 -4.64 12.20 11.75
CA ALA A 129 -5.18 10.85 11.86
C ALA A 129 -4.27 9.92 12.69
N SER A 130 -4.85 8.85 13.24
CA SER A 130 -4.07 7.81 13.92
C SER A 130 -3.20 7.03 12.93
N GLN A 131 -2.15 6.35 13.41
CA GLN A 131 -1.28 5.56 12.54
C GLN A 131 -2.06 4.46 11.79
N PHE A 132 -3.00 3.80 12.46
CA PHE A 132 -3.85 2.79 11.82
C PHE A 132 -4.67 3.39 10.67
N GLN A 133 -5.25 4.58 10.87
CA GLN A 133 -6.01 5.30 9.83
C GLN A 133 -5.14 5.67 8.64
N ARG A 134 -3.91 6.16 8.88
CA ARG A 134 -2.96 6.48 7.80
C ARG A 134 -2.63 5.24 6.96
N LEU A 135 -2.24 4.15 7.62
CA LEU A 135 -1.89 2.90 6.92
C LEU A 135 -3.08 2.34 6.15
N ALA A 136 -4.27 2.33 6.75
CA ALA A 136 -5.49 1.83 6.09
C ALA A 136 -5.87 2.67 4.86
N PHE A 137 -5.80 4.01 4.96
CA PHE A 137 -6.05 4.91 3.83
C PHE A 137 -5.07 4.67 2.68
N LEU A 138 -3.77 4.70 2.98
CA LEU A 138 -2.72 4.55 1.97
C LEU A 138 -2.80 3.20 1.27
N ARG A 139 -3.12 2.13 2.00
CA ARG A 139 -3.33 0.80 1.45
C ARG A 139 -4.58 0.69 0.57
N ALA A 140 -5.59 1.51 0.84
CA ALA A 140 -6.87 1.47 0.13
C ALA A 140 -6.81 2.14 -1.25
N LEU A 141 -5.84 3.04 -1.48
CA LEU A 141 -5.68 3.81 -2.72
C LEU A 141 -5.69 2.92 -3.96
N SER A 142 -6.65 3.16 -4.85
CA SER A 142 -6.75 2.52 -6.16
C SER A 142 -5.91 3.25 -7.22
N MET A 143 -5.81 4.57 -7.11
CA MET A 143 -5.02 5.44 -7.98
C MET A 143 -4.14 6.34 -7.10
N PRO A 144 -3.00 5.83 -6.59
CA PRO A 144 -2.12 6.61 -5.72
C PRO A 144 -1.48 7.76 -6.48
N HIS A 145 -1.55 8.98 -5.94
CA HIS A 145 -0.91 10.16 -6.51
C HIS A 145 0.38 10.47 -5.75
N LEU A 146 1.53 10.14 -6.35
CA LEU A 146 2.84 10.28 -5.69
C LEU A 146 3.15 11.73 -5.27
N GLY A 147 2.76 12.72 -6.08
CA GLY A 147 2.94 14.13 -5.75
C GLY A 147 2.24 14.53 -4.46
N GLU A 148 0.93 14.28 -4.35
CA GLU A 148 0.15 14.53 -3.13
C GLU A 148 0.70 13.76 -1.93
N PHE A 149 1.12 12.50 -2.13
CA PHE A 149 1.74 11.72 -1.07
C PHE A 149 3.02 12.35 -0.53
N PHE A 150 3.94 12.79 -1.40
CA PHE A 150 5.18 13.44 -0.95
C PHE A 150 4.93 14.82 -0.35
N GLN A 151 3.95 15.58 -0.85
CA GLN A 151 3.52 16.84 -0.23
C GLN A 151 2.97 16.61 1.18
N TRP A 152 2.16 15.57 1.36
CA TRP A 152 1.69 15.15 2.67
C TRP A 152 2.84 14.73 3.58
N LEU A 153 3.81 13.94 3.08
CA LEU A 153 4.99 13.55 3.87
C LEU A 153 5.79 14.76 4.35
N ASP A 154 6.02 15.78 3.50
CA ASP A 154 6.69 17.03 3.92
C ASP A 154 5.92 17.70 5.06
N THR A 155 4.60 17.82 4.91
CA THR A 155 3.71 18.39 5.92
C THR A 155 3.76 17.60 7.23
N ALA A 156 3.73 16.26 7.15
CA ALA A 156 3.72 15.37 8.30
C ALA A 156 5.05 15.37 9.06
N VAL A 157 6.19 15.44 8.35
CA VAL A 157 7.52 15.62 8.97
C VAL A 157 7.56 16.94 9.74
N ARG A 158 7.12 18.05 9.13
CA ARG A 158 7.09 19.37 9.77
C ARG A 158 6.14 19.44 10.97
N ALA A 159 5.04 18.70 10.91
CA ALA A 159 4.08 18.58 12.00
C ALA A 159 4.57 17.69 13.16
N GLY A 160 5.72 17.04 13.02
CA GLY A 160 6.32 16.21 14.07
C GLY A 160 5.72 14.81 14.18
N VAL A 161 5.12 14.27 13.12
CA VAL A 161 4.69 12.86 13.10
C VAL A 161 5.92 11.96 13.25
N PRO A 162 5.87 10.90 14.08
CA PRO A 162 7.04 10.06 14.34
C PRO A 162 7.68 9.47 13.09
N ASP A 163 9.00 9.56 12.99
CA ASP A 163 9.79 9.11 11.82
C ASP A 163 9.53 7.64 11.43
N LEU A 164 9.38 6.75 12.43
CA LEU A 164 9.08 5.33 12.20
C LEU A 164 7.67 5.13 11.61
N GLU A 165 6.69 5.93 12.03
CA GLU A 165 5.32 5.88 11.52
C GLU A 165 5.26 6.34 10.05
N LEU A 166 5.97 7.41 9.72
CA LEU A 166 6.07 7.91 8.34
C LEU A 166 6.80 6.93 7.43
N ARG A 167 7.83 6.25 7.96
CA ARG A 167 8.52 5.17 7.24
C ARG A 167 7.57 4.01 6.90
N GLU A 168 6.69 3.61 7.83
CA GLU A 168 5.68 2.59 7.57
C GLU A 168 4.66 3.05 6.52
N CYS A 169 4.22 4.31 6.59
CA CYS A 169 3.35 4.90 5.57
C CYS A 169 3.99 4.85 4.18
N LEU A 170 5.28 5.19 4.07
CA LEU A 170 6.04 5.05 2.83
C LEU A 170 6.07 3.60 2.34
N ARG A 171 6.21 2.61 3.24
CA ARG A 171 6.21 1.18 2.86
C ARG A 171 4.86 0.75 2.27
N GLU A 172 3.75 1.19 2.84
CA GLU A 172 2.41 0.87 2.31
C GLU A 172 2.25 1.42 0.89
N VAL A 173 2.62 2.68 0.66
CA VAL A 173 2.49 3.33 -0.65
C VAL A 173 3.37 2.67 -1.71
N VAL A 174 4.66 2.45 -1.42
CA VAL A 174 5.56 1.82 -2.40
C VAL A 174 5.31 0.33 -2.61
N SER A 175 4.46 -0.30 -1.79
CA SER A 175 4.02 -1.67 -2.03
C SER A 175 2.86 -1.73 -3.04
N LEU A 176 2.26 -0.59 -3.40
CA LEU A 176 1.20 -0.54 -4.41
C LEU A 176 1.79 -0.78 -5.81
N PRO A 177 1.20 -1.68 -6.63
CA PRO A 177 1.71 -1.98 -7.96
C PRO A 177 1.87 -0.75 -8.86
N ALA A 178 0.90 0.18 -8.84
CA ALA A 178 0.96 1.41 -9.64
C ALA A 178 2.18 2.28 -9.26
N VAL A 179 2.42 2.47 -7.96
CA VAL A 179 3.57 3.23 -7.46
C VAL A 179 4.88 2.57 -7.84
N ARG A 180 4.97 1.24 -7.73
CA ARG A 180 6.19 0.51 -8.13
C ARG A 180 6.48 0.72 -9.61
N VAL A 181 5.48 0.61 -10.46
CA VAL A 181 5.63 0.87 -11.90
C VAL A 181 6.10 2.29 -12.15
N ASP A 182 5.56 3.28 -11.45
CA ASP A 182 5.96 4.69 -11.61
C ASP A 182 7.40 4.96 -11.12
N LEU A 183 7.83 4.34 -10.01
CA LEU A 183 9.19 4.49 -9.47
C LEU A 183 10.25 3.66 -10.21
N GLU A 184 9.86 2.51 -10.78
CA GLU A 184 10.73 1.62 -11.57
C GLU A 184 10.72 1.99 -13.06
N ARG A 185 9.95 3.02 -13.47
CA ARG A 185 9.90 3.48 -14.86
C ARG A 185 11.29 3.90 -15.33
N ASP A 186 11.63 3.50 -16.55
CA ASP A 186 12.87 3.91 -17.22
C ASP A 186 12.98 5.44 -17.20
N PRO A 187 14.05 6.02 -16.62
CA PRO A 187 14.25 7.46 -16.55
C PRO A 187 14.18 8.16 -17.92
N ASP A 188 14.56 7.45 -18.98
CA ASP A 188 14.61 7.95 -20.35
C ASP A 188 13.34 7.59 -21.16
N ALA A 189 12.37 6.88 -20.56
CA ALA A 189 11.10 6.62 -21.21
C ALA A 189 10.37 7.93 -21.50
N TYR A 190 9.94 8.07 -22.77
CA TYR A 190 9.13 9.18 -23.21
C TYR A 190 7.81 9.20 -22.43
N PHE A 191 7.47 10.34 -21.84
CA PHE A 191 6.13 10.56 -21.32
C PHE A 191 5.21 10.89 -22.50
N ASP A 192 4.24 10.04 -22.78
CA ASP A 192 3.23 10.27 -23.84
C ASP A 192 2.38 11.54 -23.59
N ASP A 193 2.38 12.04 -22.35
CA ASP A 193 1.66 13.24 -21.92
C ASP A 193 2.60 14.22 -21.20
N ALA A 194 2.67 15.46 -21.70
CA ALA A 194 3.47 16.54 -21.12
C ALA A 194 3.02 16.91 -19.69
N LEU A 195 1.74 16.74 -19.35
CA LEU A 195 1.23 16.98 -18.00
C LEU A 195 1.78 15.95 -17.01
N MET A 196 1.77 14.67 -17.41
CA MET A 196 2.32 13.57 -16.61
C MET A 196 3.83 13.76 -16.35
N ALA A 197 4.56 14.31 -17.31
CA ALA A 197 5.98 14.65 -17.14
C ALA A 197 6.21 15.75 -16.10
N VAL A 198 5.32 16.76 -16.04
CA VAL A 198 5.40 17.86 -15.05
C VAL A 198 5.08 17.36 -13.64
N ASP A 199 4.06 16.53 -13.50
CA ASP A 199 3.65 15.99 -12.20
C ASP A 199 4.69 15.00 -11.64
N ALA A 200 5.26 14.15 -12.51
CA ALA A 200 6.35 13.26 -12.17
C ALA A 200 7.59 14.04 -11.67
N ARG A 201 7.93 15.14 -12.35
CA ARG A 201 9.03 16.05 -11.98
C ARG A 201 8.83 16.65 -10.59
N ALA A 202 7.65 17.22 -10.33
CA ALA A 202 7.36 17.85 -9.04
C ALA A 202 7.45 16.82 -7.91
N SER A 203 6.90 15.62 -8.14
CA SER A 203 6.83 14.55 -7.15
C SER A 203 8.22 14.09 -6.68
N ILE A 204 9.17 13.88 -7.59
CA ILE A 204 10.53 13.44 -7.21
C ILE A 204 11.27 14.49 -6.42
N LYS A 205 11.21 15.75 -6.89
CA LYS A 205 11.87 16.84 -6.18
C LYS A 205 11.33 16.98 -4.77
N THR A 206 10.00 16.92 -4.60
CA THR A 206 9.38 16.92 -3.27
C THR A 206 9.83 15.71 -2.44
N GLY A 207 9.94 14.52 -3.03
CA GLY A 207 10.48 13.34 -2.34
C GLY A 207 11.90 13.56 -1.79
N TRP A 208 12.81 14.13 -2.59
CA TRP A 208 14.17 14.45 -2.14
C TRP A 208 14.21 15.61 -1.14
N ASP A 209 13.30 16.58 -1.25
CA ASP A 209 13.14 17.64 -0.26
C ASP A 209 12.68 17.07 1.10
N VAL A 210 11.76 16.10 1.11
CA VAL A 210 11.38 15.34 2.31
C VAL A 210 12.58 14.60 2.87
N ALA A 211 13.38 13.92 2.04
CA ALA A 211 14.57 13.21 2.49
C ALA A 211 15.58 14.15 3.18
N ARG A 212 15.60 15.44 2.83
CA ARG A 212 16.49 16.42 3.48
C ARG A 212 16.08 16.75 4.92
N ILE A 213 14.78 16.73 5.23
CA ILE A 213 14.23 17.16 6.53
C ILE A 213 13.73 16.02 7.41
N ALA A 214 13.55 14.83 6.85
CA ALA A 214 13.03 13.65 7.54
C ALA A 214 13.97 13.13 8.64
N GLY A 215 13.46 12.24 9.50
CA GLY A 215 14.30 11.52 10.47
C GLY A 215 15.10 10.37 9.83
N PRO A 216 16.09 9.81 10.56
CA PRO A 216 17.04 8.82 10.03
C PRO A 216 16.42 7.55 9.42
N ALA A 217 15.26 7.12 9.90
CA ALA A 217 14.61 5.90 9.41
C ALA A 217 13.90 6.16 8.07
N LEU A 218 13.20 7.30 7.93
CA LEU A 218 12.58 7.69 6.67
C LEU A 218 13.63 8.12 5.64
N GLN A 219 14.66 8.87 6.05
CA GLN A 219 15.80 9.27 5.21
C GLN A 219 16.41 8.10 4.45
N ARG A 220 16.84 7.06 5.19
CA ARG A 220 17.44 5.87 4.58
C ARG A 220 16.49 5.21 3.58
N GLN A 221 15.21 5.11 3.93
CA GLN A 221 14.26 4.44 3.06
C GLN A 221 13.98 5.24 1.78
N LEU A 222 13.85 6.57 1.87
CA LEU A 222 13.72 7.45 0.70
C LEU A 222 14.97 7.39 -0.18
N ALA A 223 16.17 7.37 0.40
CA ALA A 223 17.43 7.27 -0.35
C ALA A 223 17.53 6.01 -1.23
N TYR A 224 16.94 4.89 -0.79
CA TYR A 224 16.89 3.65 -1.58
C TYR A 224 15.78 3.63 -2.63
N LEU A 225 14.70 4.38 -2.44
CA LEU A 225 13.48 4.27 -3.26
C LEU A 225 13.34 5.37 -4.30
N LEU A 226 13.81 6.59 -4.00
CA LEU A 226 13.62 7.72 -4.89
C LEU A 226 14.55 7.60 -6.11
N PRO A 227 14.04 7.69 -7.34
CA PRO A 227 14.92 7.83 -8.50
C PRO A 227 15.67 9.16 -8.43
N THR A 228 16.93 9.17 -8.88
CA THR A 228 17.68 10.42 -9.06
C THR A 228 17.31 11.11 -10.36
N ARG A 229 16.75 10.37 -11.33
CA ARG A 229 16.33 10.87 -12.64
C ARG A 229 14.97 10.30 -13.03
N LEU A 230 14.08 11.14 -13.56
CA LEU A 230 12.84 10.71 -14.21
C LEU A 230 12.43 11.76 -15.24
N GLY A 231 12.35 11.34 -16.50
CA GLY A 231 12.16 12.23 -17.63
C GLY A 231 13.27 13.29 -17.68
N LEU A 232 12.88 14.56 -17.85
CA LEU A 232 13.82 15.68 -17.97
C LEU A 232 14.36 16.18 -16.62
N THR A 233 14.02 15.53 -15.51
CA THR A 233 14.44 15.97 -14.16
C THR A 233 15.49 15.02 -13.62
N ALA A 234 16.61 15.58 -13.19
CA ALA A 234 17.67 14.86 -12.49
C ALA A 234 18.07 15.65 -11.23
N ILE A 235 18.33 14.93 -10.14
CA ILE A 235 19.00 15.44 -8.96
C ILE A 235 20.49 15.21 -9.16
N THR A 236 21.23 16.29 -9.35
CA THR A 236 22.66 16.24 -9.68
C THR A 236 23.50 15.67 -8.53
N ALA A 237 24.71 15.21 -8.84
CA ALA A 237 25.66 14.75 -7.82
C ALA A 237 25.95 15.84 -6.76
N ASP A 238 26.08 17.10 -7.17
CA ASP A 238 26.29 18.24 -6.26
C ASP A 238 25.08 18.48 -5.35
N GLU A 239 23.85 18.38 -5.89
CA GLU A 239 22.64 18.48 -5.08
C GLU A 239 22.55 17.32 -4.08
N LEU A 240 22.88 16.09 -4.50
CA LEU A 240 22.95 14.93 -3.61
C LEU A 240 24.00 15.12 -2.52
N ALA A 241 25.14 15.75 -2.81
CA ALA A 241 26.21 16.00 -1.84
C ALA A 241 25.78 16.90 -0.67
N THR A 242 24.69 17.66 -0.82
CA THR A 242 24.10 18.49 0.24
C THR A 242 23.16 17.73 1.18
N MET A 243 22.91 16.44 0.91
CA MET A 243 21.96 15.65 1.67
C MET A 243 22.49 15.27 3.06
N PRO A 244 21.59 14.95 4.01
CA PRO A 244 21.98 14.50 5.34
C PRO A 244 22.82 13.21 5.31
N GLU A 245 23.64 13.02 6.34
CA GLU A 245 24.58 11.88 6.46
C GLU A 245 23.92 10.52 6.22
N GLU A 246 22.70 10.30 6.75
CA GLU A 246 21.98 9.03 6.60
C GLU A 246 21.56 8.75 5.14
N VAL A 247 21.26 9.79 4.37
CA VAL A 247 20.98 9.69 2.93
C VAL A 247 22.27 9.37 2.21
N LEU A 248 23.31 10.20 2.40
CA LEU A 248 24.62 10.02 1.78
C LEU A 248 25.24 8.64 2.04
N ALA A 249 25.09 8.12 3.26
CA ALA A 249 25.63 6.82 3.64
C ALA A 249 24.85 5.64 3.05
N ALA A 250 23.62 5.85 2.56
CA ALA A 250 22.78 4.83 1.95
C ALA A 250 22.95 4.75 0.42
N LEU A 251 23.22 5.88 -0.25
CA LEU A 251 23.30 5.95 -1.72
C LEU A 251 24.34 5.01 -2.35
N PRO A 252 25.56 4.83 -1.81
CA PRO A 252 26.55 3.92 -2.40
C PRO A 252 26.13 2.44 -2.42
N GLY A 253 25.15 2.06 -1.58
CA GLY A 253 24.61 0.70 -1.53
C GLY A 253 23.45 0.46 -2.49
N ARG A 254 23.08 1.46 -3.30
CA ARG A 254 22.05 1.33 -4.32
C ARG A 254 22.52 0.39 -5.45
N ILE A 255 21.54 -0.26 -6.09
CA ILE A 255 21.78 -1.27 -7.13
C ILE A 255 21.57 -0.68 -8.53
N ASP A 256 20.94 0.49 -8.63
CA ASP A 256 20.80 1.20 -9.89
C ASP A 256 22.10 1.91 -10.26
N ASP A 257 22.53 1.74 -11.51
CA ASP A 257 23.72 2.36 -12.10
C ASP A 257 23.45 3.85 -12.42
N SER A 258 22.95 4.60 -11.43
CA SER A 258 22.68 6.03 -11.56
C SER A 258 23.99 6.80 -11.72
N GLU A 259 24.09 7.54 -12.82
CA GLU A 259 25.23 8.43 -13.09
C GLU A 259 25.40 9.48 -11.98
N GLU A 260 24.30 9.96 -11.38
CA GLU A 260 24.36 10.97 -10.32
C GLU A 260 24.89 10.39 -9.02
N VAL A 261 24.53 9.14 -8.70
CA VAL A 261 25.11 8.40 -7.55
C VAL A 261 26.59 8.09 -7.81
N ALA A 262 26.95 7.67 -9.03
CA ALA A 262 28.35 7.44 -9.40
C ALA A 262 29.19 8.73 -9.29
N GLY A 263 28.63 9.86 -9.75
CA GLY A 263 29.23 11.19 -9.61
C GLY A 263 29.42 11.60 -8.14
N LEU A 264 28.43 11.35 -7.29
CA LEU A 264 28.55 11.58 -5.84
C LEU A 264 29.66 10.71 -5.23
N VAL A 265 29.71 9.43 -5.60
CA VAL A 265 30.75 8.50 -5.12
C VAL A 265 32.15 8.98 -5.52
N ALA A 266 32.32 9.45 -6.76
CA ALA A 266 33.58 10.05 -7.22
C ALA A 266 33.93 11.31 -6.41
N LEU A 267 32.96 12.20 -6.16
CA LEU A 267 33.15 13.41 -5.37
C LEU A 267 33.60 13.11 -3.93
N VAL A 268 33.01 12.10 -3.29
CA VAL A 268 33.39 11.65 -1.94
C VAL A 268 34.82 11.08 -1.92
N ARG A 269 35.26 10.43 -2.99
CA ARG A 269 36.62 9.88 -3.11
C ARG A 269 37.67 10.96 -3.35
N GLU A 270 37.35 11.96 -4.18
CA GLU A 270 38.25 13.05 -4.49
C GLU A 270 38.43 14.02 -3.32
N HIS A 271 37.37 14.20 -2.53
CA HIS A 271 37.33 15.16 -1.42
C HIS A 271 36.76 14.55 -0.12
N PRO A 272 37.37 13.47 0.43
CA PRO A 272 36.84 12.77 1.60
C PRO A 272 36.76 13.65 2.85
N GLU A 273 37.59 14.69 2.95
CA GLU A 273 37.60 15.66 4.03
C GLU A 273 36.32 16.50 4.15
N ARG A 274 35.51 16.55 3.07
CA ARG A 274 34.24 17.29 3.03
C ARG A 274 33.05 16.49 3.58
N PHE A 275 33.24 15.20 3.85
CA PHE A 275 32.15 14.28 4.19
C PHE A 275 32.34 13.63 5.57
N PRO A 276 31.25 13.29 6.26
CA PRO A 276 31.33 12.52 7.50
C PRO A 276 32.01 11.16 7.27
N GLU A 277 32.80 10.71 8.26
CA GLU A 277 33.58 9.47 8.18
C GLU A 277 32.71 8.24 7.83
N ARG A 278 31.46 8.22 8.30
CA ARG A 278 30.49 7.15 7.98
C ARG A 278 30.17 7.07 6.49
N VAL A 279 30.04 8.21 5.81
CA VAL A 279 29.78 8.26 4.37
C VAL A 279 30.98 7.72 3.60
N VAL A 280 32.19 8.16 3.96
CA VAL A 280 33.45 7.67 3.37
C VAL A 280 33.57 6.15 3.56
N LYS A 281 33.28 5.64 4.76
CA LYS A 281 33.25 4.20 5.05
C LYS A 281 32.21 3.45 4.22
N SER A 282 31.02 4.00 4.01
CA SER A 282 29.99 3.40 3.17
C SER A 282 30.45 3.27 1.71
N VAL A 283 31.05 4.33 1.15
CA VAL A 283 31.59 4.33 -0.22
C VAL A 283 32.65 3.24 -0.38
N ASN A 284 33.62 3.17 0.54
CA ASN A 284 34.68 2.16 0.46
C ASN A 284 34.15 0.71 0.55
N ARG A 285 33.09 0.48 1.33
CA ARG A 285 32.45 -0.86 1.44
C ARG A 285 31.66 -1.26 0.20
N ALA A 286 31.13 -0.29 -0.56
CA ALA A 286 30.37 -0.58 -1.76
C ALA A 286 31.26 -1.21 -2.85
N ASP A 287 32.53 -0.77 -2.95
CA ASP A 287 33.52 -1.35 -3.87
C ASP A 287 33.91 -2.80 -3.54
N ASP A 288 33.93 -3.15 -2.24
CA ASP A 288 34.25 -4.50 -1.79
C ASP A 288 33.12 -5.51 -2.10
N ASN A 289 31.95 -5.04 -2.54
CA ASN A 289 30.83 -5.86 -2.95
C ASN A 289 30.74 -5.91 -4.48
N PRO A 290 31.17 -7.01 -5.13
CA PRO A 290 30.96 -7.16 -6.57
C PRO A 290 29.46 -7.13 -6.85
N VAL A 291 29.05 -6.22 -7.74
CA VAL A 291 27.69 -6.02 -8.26
C VAL A 291 26.92 -7.34 -8.27
N LEU A 292 25.89 -7.43 -7.43
CA LEU A 292 25.06 -8.64 -7.35
C LEU A 292 24.33 -8.81 -8.69
N SER A 293 24.67 -9.88 -9.42
CA SER A 293 23.99 -10.26 -10.66
C SER A 293 22.49 -10.39 -10.44
N ALA A 294 21.68 -10.12 -11.47
CA ALA A 294 20.22 -10.24 -11.42
C ALA A 294 19.75 -11.60 -10.87
N ASP A 295 20.50 -12.67 -11.13
CA ASP A 295 20.25 -14.01 -10.58
C ASP A 295 20.44 -14.11 -9.06
N LYS A 296 21.47 -13.46 -8.50
CA LYS A 296 21.63 -13.37 -7.04
C LYS A 296 20.55 -12.50 -6.39
N ARG A 297 20.00 -11.51 -7.11
CA ARG A 297 18.87 -10.70 -6.66
C ARG A 297 17.58 -11.53 -6.59
N ALA A 298 17.27 -12.26 -7.66
CA ALA A 298 16.15 -13.19 -7.68
C ALA A 298 16.29 -14.23 -6.55
N LEU A 299 17.51 -14.71 -6.29
CA LEU A 299 17.79 -15.67 -5.23
C LEU A 299 17.62 -15.08 -3.82
N LEU A 300 18.04 -13.83 -3.57
CA LEU A 300 17.90 -13.16 -2.27
C LEU A 300 16.45 -12.77 -1.99
N THR A 301 15.73 -12.25 -2.98
CA THR A 301 14.30 -11.94 -2.86
C THR A 301 13.47 -13.22 -2.69
N ALA A 302 13.80 -14.29 -3.43
CA ALA A 302 13.18 -15.60 -3.25
C ALA A 302 13.48 -16.18 -1.85
N ARG A 303 14.71 -16.02 -1.33
CA ARG A 303 15.07 -16.43 0.03
C ARG A 303 14.30 -15.65 1.09
N GLN A 304 14.19 -14.32 0.96
CA GLN A 304 13.40 -13.52 1.90
C GLN A 304 11.90 -13.84 1.83
N ALA A 305 11.37 -14.16 0.64
CA ALA A 305 10.00 -14.62 0.48
C ALA A 305 9.80 -16.02 1.10
N LEU A 306 10.76 -16.93 0.94
CA LEU A 306 10.78 -18.26 1.58
C LEU A 306 10.88 -18.16 3.11
N ASP A 307 11.73 -17.29 3.64
CA ASP A 307 11.87 -17.08 5.09
C ASP A 307 10.59 -16.46 5.68
N ARG A 308 9.95 -15.52 4.98
CA ARG A 308 8.62 -15.01 5.36
C ARG A 308 7.55 -16.10 5.31
N SER A 309 7.55 -16.93 4.27
CA SER A 309 6.62 -18.05 4.12
C SER A 309 6.80 -19.08 5.25
N ARG A 310 8.05 -19.38 5.62
CA ARG A 310 8.40 -20.29 6.72
C ARG A 310 7.99 -19.73 8.08
N ALA A 311 8.25 -18.45 8.34
CA ALA A 311 7.77 -17.78 9.55
C ALA A 311 6.24 -17.76 9.63
N THR A 312 5.57 -17.60 8.49
CA THR A 312 4.09 -17.65 8.41
C THR A 312 3.57 -19.06 8.65
N LEU A 313 4.23 -20.09 8.11
CA LEU A 313 3.90 -21.50 8.34
C LEU A 313 4.13 -21.90 9.80
N GLU A 314 5.23 -21.48 10.43
CA GLU A 314 5.48 -21.69 11.85
C GLU A 314 4.43 -21.00 12.72
N ALA A 315 4.03 -19.77 12.36
CA ALA A 315 2.92 -19.09 13.05
C ALA A 315 1.59 -19.84 12.89
N VAL A 316 1.29 -20.38 11.70
CA VAL A 316 0.09 -21.19 11.45
C VAL A 316 0.12 -22.51 12.21
N ILE A 317 1.28 -23.16 12.31
CA ILE A 317 1.45 -24.39 13.10
C ILE A 317 1.24 -24.10 14.59
N GLN A 318 1.84 -23.04 15.12
CA GLN A 318 1.64 -22.63 16.52
C GLN A 318 0.18 -22.23 16.81
N LEU A 319 -0.49 -21.59 15.86
CA LEU A 319 -1.92 -21.29 15.95
C LEU A 319 -2.76 -22.56 15.96
N ARG A 320 -2.44 -23.54 15.10
CA ARG A 320 -3.13 -24.84 15.07
C ARG A 320 -2.98 -25.58 16.38
N GLU A 321 -1.76 -25.65 16.94
CA GLU A 321 -1.49 -26.29 18.22
C GLU A 321 -2.28 -25.64 19.36
N LYS A 322 -2.31 -24.30 19.42
CA LYS A 322 -3.12 -23.56 20.39
C LYS A 322 -4.62 -23.82 20.23
N VAL A 323 -5.11 -23.92 19.00
CA VAL A 323 -6.52 -24.24 18.71
C VAL A 323 -6.87 -25.66 19.13
N THR A 324 -5.99 -26.65 18.92
CA THR A 324 -6.21 -28.01 19.41
C THR A 324 -6.24 -28.08 20.94
N VAL A 325 -5.32 -27.38 21.63
CA VAL A 325 -5.31 -27.31 23.10
C VAL A 325 -6.59 -26.67 23.63
N LEU A 326 -7.07 -25.59 23.00
CA LEU A 326 -8.34 -24.95 23.33
C LEU A 326 -9.54 -25.88 23.08
N GLY A 327 -9.52 -26.64 21.97
CA GLY A 327 -10.55 -27.63 21.66
C GLY A 327 -10.64 -28.74 22.71
N ASP A 328 -9.50 -29.26 23.15
CA ASP A 328 -9.41 -30.28 24.20
C ASP A 328 -9.90 -29.74 25.55
N GLN A 329 -9.56 -28.48 25.88
CA GLN A 329 -10.07 -27.81 27.09
C GLN A 329 -11.59 -27.61 27.04
N VAL A 330 -12.14 -27.22 25.88
CA VAL A 330 -13.59 -27.06 25.70
C VAL A 330 -14.30 -28.41 25.80
N GLN A 331 -13.75 -29.49 25.23
CA GLN A 331 -14.29 -30.84 25.37
C GLN A 331 -14.25 -31.34 26.83
N GLN A 332 -13.18 -31.04 27.57
CA GLN A 332 -13.11 -31.39 28.99
C GLN A 332 -14.13 -30.60 29.83
N MET A 333 -14.38 -29.33 29.50
CA MET A 333 -15.40 -28.51 30.17
C MET A 333 -16.83 -28.99 29.84
N THR A 334 -17.10 -29.41 28.61
CA THR A 334 -18.41 -29.97 28.23
C THR A 334 -18.65 -31.34 28.86
N ARG A 335 -17.63 -32.20 28.94
CA ARG A 335 -17.73 -33.49 29.67
C ARG A 335 -17.95 -33.30 31.17
N LYS A 336 -17.37 -32.27 31.79
CA LYS A 336 -17.63 -31.94 33.21
C LYS A 336 -19.03 -31.35 33.46
N ARG A 337 -19.62 -30.66 32.48
CA ARG A 337 -21.01 -30.16 32.59
C ARG A 337 -22.08 -31.23 32.38
N GLY A 338 -21.76 -32.31 31.66
CA GLY A 338 -22.67 -33.47 31.49
C GLY A 338 -22.79 -34.41 32.69
N PHE A 339 -22.03 -34.17 33.77
CA PHE A 339 -22.04 -34.98 35.01
C PHE A 339 -22.89 -34.40 36.15
N PHE A 340 -23.58 -33.27 35.91
CA PHE A 340 -24.60 -32.70 36.81
C PHE A 340 -25.94 -32.55 36.06
N GLY A 341 -26.38 -33.62 35.40
CA GLY A 341 -27.73 -33.80 34.87
C GLY A 341 -28.42 -34.93 35.60
#